data_AF-Q9LBU4-F1
#
_entry.id   AF-Q9LBU4-F1
#
_cell.length_a   1.000
_cell.length_b   1.000
_cell.length_c   1.000
_cell.angle_alpha   90.00
_cell.angle_beta   90.00
_cell.angle_gamma   90.00
#
_symmetry.space_group_name_H-M   'P 1'
#
loop_
_entity.id
_entity.type
_entity.pdbx_description
1 polymer ?
#
loop_
_entity_poly.entity_id
_entity_poly.type
_entity_poly.pdbx_seq_one_letter_code
_entity_poly.pdbx_strand_id
1 'polypeptide(L)'
;MQQRRPVRRALLSVSDKAGIVEFAQALSARGVELLSTGGTARLLAEKGLPVTEVSDYTGFPEMMDGRVKTLHPKVHGGILGRRGQDDAIMEEHQIQPIDMVVVNLYPFAQ
;
A
#
# COMPACT_ATOMS: atom_id res chain seq x y z
N MET A 1 14.94 -2.50 -23.91
CA MET A 1 13.76 -1.71 -23.52
C MET A 1 13.17 -2.32 -22.26
N GLN A 2 13.11 -1.61 -21.14
CA GLN A 2 12.41 -2.13 -19.95
C GLN A 2 10.92 -2.28 -20.29
N GLN A 3 10.40 -3.50 -20.27
CA GLN A 3 8.96 -3.72 -20.32
C GLN A 3 8.34 -3.01 -19.12
N ARG A 4 7.44 -2.06 -19.39
CA ARG A 4 6.65 -1.41 -18.35
C ARG A 4 5.73 -2.46 -17.75
N ARG A 5 5.95 -2.80 -16.48
CA ARG A 5 5.05 -3.72 -15.76
C ARG A 5 3.77 -2.98 -15.39
N PRO A 6 2.58 -3.61 -15.57
CA PRO A 6 1.34 -3.01 -15.14
C PRO A 6 1.33 -2.87 -13.61
N VAL A 7 0.77 -1.77 -13.11
CA VAL A 7 0.52 -1.59 -11.69
C VAL A 7 -0.64 -2.50 -11.31
N ARG A 8 -0.41 -3.47 -10.42
CA ARG A 8 -1.46 -4.36 -9.90
C ARG A 8 -1.85 -4.03 -8.48
N ARG A 9 -0.92 -3.45 -7.70
CA ARG A 9 -1.14 -3.07 -6.32
C ARG A 9 -0.51 -1.74 -5.96
N ALA A 10 -1.24 -0.92 -5.22
CA ALA A 10 -0.78 0.36 -4.70
C ALA A 10 -0.90 0.43 -3.17
N LEU A 11 0.14 0.94 -2.49
CA LEU A 11 0.11 1.31 -1.08
C LEU A 11 -0.11 2.83 -0.94
N LEU A 12 -1.22 3.23 -0.35
CA LEU A 12 -1.63 4.63 -0.18
C LEU A 12 -1.56 5.01 1.30
N SER A 13 -0.62 5.86 1.68
CA SER A 13 -0.43 6.30 3.06
C SER A 13 -0.05 7.77 3.10
N VAL A 14 -1.06 8.64 3.15
CA VAL A 14 -0.89 10.09 3.02
C VAL A 14 -1.35 10.84 4.26
N SER A 15 -0.59 11.87 4.64
CA SER A 15 -1.00 12.88 5.62
C SER A 15 -2.00 13.85 5.00
N ASP A 16 -1.61 14.51 3.90
CA ASP A 16 -2.47 15.35 3.09
C ASP A 16 -3.32 14.50 2.14
N LYS A 17 -4.64 14.65 2.25
CA LYS A 17 -5.66 13.84 1.56
C LYS A 17 -6.18 14.51 0.29
N ALA A 18 -5.63 15.67 -0.11
CA ALA A 18 -6.02 16.34 -1.34
C ALA A 18 -5.91 15.38 -2.55
N GLY A 19 -7.03 15.19 -3.26
CA GLY A 19 -7.10 14.37 -4.48
C GLY A 19 -6.98 12.85 -4.29
N ILE A 20 -6.84 12.35 -3.05
CA ILE A 20 -6.55 10.91 -2.84
C ILE A 20 -7.73 10.02 -3.21
N VAL A 21 -8.96 10.52 -3.07
CA VAL A 21 -10.18 9.74 -3.36
C VAL A 21 -10.32 9.55 -4.87
N GLU A 22 -10.22 10.61 -5.65
CA GLU A 22 -10.29 10.59 -7.11
C GLU A 22 -9.18 9.74 -7.70
N PHE A 23 -7.97 9.85 -7.13
CA PHE A 23 -6.83 9.03 -7.50
C PHE A 23 -7.08 7.54 -7.22
N ALA A 24 -7.55 7.20 -6.03
CA ALA A 24 -7.84 5.82 -5.65
C ALA A 24 -9.01 5.21 -6.45
N GLN A 25 -10.05 5.98 -6.76
CA GLN A 25 -11.12 5.57 -7.66
C GLN A 25 -10.60 5.21 -9.04
N ALA A 26 -9.72 6.05 -9.60
CA ALA A 26 -9.10 5.80 -10.90
C ALA A 26 -8.25 4.51 -10.90
N LEU A 27 -7.52 4.23 -9.81
CA LEU A 27 -6.77 2.98 -9.65
C LEU A 27 -7.71 1.77 -9.53
N SER A 28 -8.71 1.85 -8.66
CA SER A 28 -9.67 0.76 -8.45
C SER A 28 -10.46 0.41 -9.72
N ALA A 29 -10.88 1.42 -10.50
CA ALA A 29 -11.54 1.23 -11.79
C ALA A 29 -10.67 0.49 -12.84
N ARG A 30 -9.35 0.47 -12.65
CA ARG A 30 -8.38 -0.26 -13.48
C ARG A 30 -8.01 -1.63 -12.90
N GLY A 31 -8.68 -2.06 -11.84
CA GLY A 31 -8.41 -3.34 -11.16
C GLY A 31 -7.15 -3.33 -10.30
N VAL A 32 -6.65 -2.16 -9.90
CA VAL A 32 -5.53 -2.04 -8.96
C VAL A 32 -6.03 -2.28 -7.55
N GLU A 33 -5.39 -3.21 -6.85
CA GLU A 33 -5.64 -3.46 -5.44
C GLU A 33 -5.07 -2.32 -4.58
N LEU A 34 -5.87 -1.85 -3.62
CA LEU A 34 -5.51 -0.74 -2.75
C LEU A 34 -5.16 -1.26 -1.35
N LEU A 35 -3.90 -1.09 -0.95
CA LEU A 35 -3.48 -1.18 0.44
C LEU A 35 -3.45 0.21 1.05
N SER A 36 -3.90 0.36 2.29
CA SER A 36 -3.87 1.66 2.97
C SER A 36 -3.72 1.55 4.48
N THR A 37 -3.48 2.67 5.15
CA THR A 37 -3.29 2.71 6.61
C THR A 37 -4.18 3.76 7.27
N GLY A 38 -4.67 3.44 8.48
CA GLY A 38 -5.29 4.40 9.40
C GLY A 38 -6.30 5.35 8.74
N GLY A 39 -6.09 6.65 8.88
CA GLY A 39 -7.00 7.67 8.37
C GLY A 39 -7.15 7.69 6.84
N THR A 40 -6.17 7.19 6.07
CA THR A 40 -6.32 7.06 4.61
C THR A 40 -7.24 5.90 4.28
N ALA A 41 -7.03 4.73 4.91
CA ALA A 41 -7.86 3.54 4.70
C ALA A 41 -9.33 3.82 5.02
N ARG A 42 -9.58 4.45 6.18
CA ARG A 42 -10.92 4.86 6.61
C ARG A 42 -11.60 5.80 5.60
N LEU A 43 -10.91 6.84 5.13
CA LEU A 43 -11.47 7.77 4.14
C LEU A 43 -11.87 7.03 2.86
N LEU A 44 -11.02 6.14 2.35
CA LEU A 44 -11.30 5.41 1.11
C LEU A 44 -12.49 4.45 1.28
N ALA A 45 -12.54 3.73 2.41
CA ALA A 45 -13.64 2.82 2.74
C ALA A 45 -14.98 3.57 2.90
N GLU A 46 -14.99 4.74 3.55
CA GLU A 46 -16.19 5.60 3.68
C GLU A 46 -16.70 6.10 2.32
N LYS A 47 -15.87 6.11 1.28
CA LYS A 47 -16.24 6.42 -0.11
C LYS A 47 -16.62 5.17 -0.93
N GLY A 48 -16.72 4.01 -0.29
CA GLY A 48 -17.13 2.75 -0.91
C GLY A 48 -16.04 2.10 -1.76
N LEU A 49 -14.77 2.49 -1.61
CA LEU A 49 -13.67 1.87 -2.34
C LEU A 49 -13.25 0.55 -1.68
N PRO A 50 -12.96 -0.49 -2.47
CA PRO A 50 -12.37 -1.72 -1.95
C PRO A 50 -10.91 -1.43 -1.57
N VAL A 51 -10.67 -1.28 -0.27
CA VAL A 51 -9.35 -1.03 0.31
C VAL A 51 -9.08 -2.05 1.40
N THR A 52 -7.86 -2.60 1.41
CA THR A 52 -7.38 -3.52 2.44
C THR A 52 -6.50 -2.74 3.41
N GLU A 53 -6.76 -2.86 4.71
CA GLU A 53 -5.90 -2.27 5.71
C GLU A 53 -4.58 -3.04 5.81
N VAL A 54 -3.47 -2.33 6.03
CA VAL A 54 -2.15 -2.98 6.18
C VAL A 54 -2.11 -3.96 7.35
N SER A 55 -2.84 -3.72 8.44
CA SER A 55 -3.01 -4.66 9.55
C SER A 55 -3.59 -5.98 9.08
N ASP A 56 -4.68 -5.94 8.30
CA ASP A 56 -5.32 -7.13 7.73
C ASP A 56 -4.38 -7.87 6.76
N TYR A 57 -3.67 -7.11 5.91
CA TYR A 57 -2.71 -7.68 4.95
C TYR A 57 -1.52 -8.36 5.65
N THR A 58 -1.00 -7.75 6.72
CA THR A 58 0.15 -8.28 7.45
C THR A 58 -0.23 -9.37 8.45
N GLY A 59 -1.47 -9.35 8.96
CA GLY A 59 -1.92 -10.16 10.09
C GLY A 59 -1.33 -9.69 11.43
N PHE A 60 -0.67 -8.53 11.45
CA PHE A 60 -0.03 -7.98 12.63
C PHE A 60 -0.92 -6.87 13.23
N PRO A 61 -1.25 -6.92 14.53
CA PRO A 61 -2.15 -5.95 15.14
C PRO A 61 -1.52 -4.56 15.19
N GLU A 62 -2.36 -3.54 15.27
CA GLU A 62 -1.88 -2.19 15.54
C GLU A 62 -1.25 -2.10 16.94
N MET A 63 -0.05 -1.52 17.02
CA MET A 63 0.65 -1.28 18.28
C MET A 63 1.40 0.06 18.24
N MET A 64 1.70 0.59 19.43
CA MET A 64 2.41 1.87 19.59
C MET A 64 1.77 3.02 18.80
N ASP A 65 0.44 3.12 18.85
CA ASP A 65 -0.33 4.15 18.12
C ASP A 65 -0.01 4.16 16.61
N GLY A 66 0.10 2.96 16.03
CA GLY A 66 0.32 2.78 14.59
C GLY A 66 1.75 3.03 14.12
N ARG A 67 2.72 3.31 15.01
CA ARG A 67 4.11 3.67 14.65
C ARG A 67 4.85 2.61 13.84
N VAL A 68 4.50 1.34 13.99
CA VAL A 68 5.26 0.22 13.41
C VAL A 68 4.44 -0.63 12.43
N LYS A 69 3.20 -0.23 12.09
CA LYS A 69 2.28 -1.07 11.31
C LYS A 69 2.76 -1.40 9.90
N THR A 70 3.55 -0.51 9.28
CA THR A 70 4.12 -0.74 7.95
C THR A 70 5.52 -1.34 7.98
N LEU A 71 6.18 -1.39 9.16
CA LEU A 71 7.53 -1.94 9.34
C LEU A 71 7.48 -3.48 9.40
N HIS A 72 6.92 -4.08 8.36
CA HIS A 72 6.67 -5.52 8.27
C HIS A 72 7.26 -6.11 6.98
N PRO A 73 7.82 -7.33 7.00
CA PRO A 73 8.39 -7.97 5.81
C PRO A 73 7.43 -8.09 4.63
N LYS A 74 6.15 -8.37 4.86
CA LYS A 74 5.12 -8.41 3.79
C LYS A 74 4.96 -7.07 3.06
N VAL A 75 5.19 -5.94 3.74
CA VAL A 75 5.11 -4.59 3.13
C VAL A 75 6.44 -4.28 2.44
N HIS A 76 7.55 -4.31 3.18
CA HIS A 76 8.85 -3.94 2.64
C HIS A 76 9.37 -4.91 1.59
N GLY A 77 9.11 -6.21 1.72
CA GLY A 77 9.43 -7.21 0.69
C GLY A 77 8.61 -7.01 -0.58
N GLY A 78 7.35 -6.58 -0.47
CA GLY A 78 6.53 -6.24 -1.64
C GLY A 78 7.09 -5.06 -2.44
N ILE A 79 7.64 -4.06 -1.72
CA ILE A 79 8.26 -2.86 -2.30
C ILE A 79 9.67 -3.16 -2.84
N LEU A 80 10.51 -3.86 -2.08
CA LEU A 80 11.94 -4.04 -2.35
C LEU A 80 12.27 -5.28 -3.18
N GLY A 81 11.37 -6.25 -3.28
CA GLY A 81 11.61 -7.53 -3.96
C GLY A 81 11.95 -7.36 -5.44
N ARG A 82 13.11 -7.89 -5.86
CA ARG A 82 13.59 -7.82 -7.24
C ARG A 82 12.83 -8.83 -8.09
N ARG A 83 11.87 -8.34 -8.85
CA ARG A 83 11.02 -9.16 -9.73
C ARG A 83 11.84 -10.00 -10.72
N GLY A 84 11.57 -11.29 -10.79
CA GLY A 84 12.31 -12.27 -11.59
C GLY A 84 13.56 -12.83 -10.91
N GLN A 85 13.94 -12.30 -9.74
CA GLN A 85 15.08 -12.79 -8.96
C GLN A 85 14.63 -13.29 -7.58
N ASP A 86 13.77 -12.52 -6.90
CA ASP A 86 13.28 -12.82 -5.55
C ASP A 86 11.88 -13.44 -5.55
N ASP A 87 11.32 -13.77 -6.73
CA ASP A 87 9.93 -14.22 -6.87
C ASP A 87 9.63 -15.49 -6.04
N ALA A 88 10.57 -16.45 -6.01
CA ALA A 88 10.40 -17.70 -5.27
C ALA A 88 10.33 -17.49 -3.75
N ILE A 89 11.23 -16.66 -3.19
CA ILE A 89 11.25 -16.37 -1.75
C ILE A 89 10.07 -15.46 -1.34
N MET A 90 9.65 -14.58 -2.24
CA MET A 90 8.44 -13.78 -2.06
C MET A 90 7.20 -14.68 -2.00
N GLU A 91 7.07 -15.63 -2.93
CA GLU A 91 5.96 -16.59 -2.96
C GLU A 91 5.94 -17.49 -1.72
N GLU A 92 7.09 -18.03 -1.31
CA GLU A 92 7.25 -18.86 -0.10
C GLU A 92 6.71 -18.16 1.16
N HIS A 93 6.99 -16.86 1.29
CA HIS A 93 6.55 -16.07 2.44
C HIS A 93 5.25 -15.29 2.21
N GLN A 94 4.52 -15.59 1.13
CA GLN A 94 3.26 -14.93 0.77
C GLN A 94 3.39 -13.40 0.69
N ILE A 95 4.55 -12.94 0.22
CA ILE A 95 4.86 -11.54 -0.02
C ILE A 95 4.46 -11.23 -1.46
N GLN A 96 3.41 -10.45 -1.59
CA GLN A 96 2.94 -10.04 -2.90
C GLN A 96 3.57 -8.70 -3.29
N PRO A 97 3.87 -8.51 -4.58
CA PRO A 97 4.48 -7.29 -5.08
C PRO A 97 3.62 -6.04 -4.86
N ILE A 98 4.24 -4.94 -4.42
CA ILE A 98 3.67 -3.59 -4.38
C ILE A 98 4.32 -2.79 -5.51
N ASP A 99 3.53 -2.35 -6.48
CA ASP A 99 4.03 -1.74 -7.72
C ASP A 99 3.99 -0.21 -7.67
N MET A 100 3.19 0.35 -6.76
CA MET A 100 3.07 1.78 -6.55
C MET A 100 3.01 2.11 -5.05
N VAL A 101 3.74 3.13 -4.65
CA VAL A 101 3.72 3.67 -3.29
C VAL A 101 3.36 5.16 -3.38
N VAL A 102 2.25 5.54 -2.76
CA VAL A 102 1.76 6.93 -2.72
C VAL A 102 1.79 7.39 -1.28
N VAL A 103 2.80 8.20 -0.97
CA VAL A 103 3.09 8.67 0.38
C VAL A 103 3.40 10.15 0.34
N ASN A 104 2.83 10.88 1.29
CA ASN A 104 3.28 12.21 1.67
C ASN A 104 3.38 12.27 3.20
N LEU A 105 4.29 13.12 3.69
CA LEU A 105 4.58 13.22 5.11
C LEU A 105 3.86 14.43 5.70
N TYR A 106 3.57 14.37 6.99
CA TYR A 106 3.07 15.55 7.71
C TYR A 106 4.13 16.66 7.66
N PRO A 107 3.74 17.94 7.60
CA PRO A 107 4.67 19.06 7.70
C PRO A 107 5.38 19.01 9.06
N PHE A 108 6.69 18.77 9.06
CA PHE A 108 7.45 18.62 10.30
C PHE A 108 7.70 19.98 11.00
N ALA A 109 7.93 21.03 10.21
CA ALA A 109 8.10 22.40 10.72
C ALA A 109 6.75 23.11 10.75
N GLN A 110 6.51 23.88 11.82
CA GLN A 110 5.47 24.91 11.88
C GLN A 110 6.00 26.23 11.35
#